data_AF-A0A7H8IZQ6-F1
#
_entry.id   AF-A0A7H8IZQ6-F1
#
_cell.length_a   1.000
_cell.length_b   1.000
_cell.length_c   1.000
_cell.angle_alpha   90.00
_cell.angle_beta   90.00
_cell.angle_gamma   90.00
#
_symmetry.space_group_name_H-M   'P 1'
#
loop_
_entity.id
_entity.type
_entity.pdbx_description
1 polymer ?
#
loop_
_entity_poly.entity_id
_entity_poly.type
_entity_poly.pdbx_seq_one_letter_code
_entity_poly.pdbx_strand_id
1 'polypeptide(L)'
;MAAEQRRRDALAEACRTGDSRAIQELAPTAAELAARDEHGWSALDRAAGSGDPATVAALLTAGADPTATTGDERTPYEIAVAAGHRAAAAMLRQSAGQESGNWTPYCRAYPVGTVRAYPGWPREAERSVDDGSPEPGALVYVHDDFTVTSSIWPGEDVLLAERTPEWERFCCEELGFSVPDDLDLIPSASEPTDVRVNHG
;
A
#
# COMPACT_ATOMS: atom_id res chain seq x y z
N MET A 1 0.69 -0.72 42.43
CA MET A 1 1.23 0.50 41.80
C MET A 1 2.68 0.32 41.32
N ALA A 2 3.66 0.02 42.19
CA ALA A 2 5.07 -0.10 41.75
C ALA A 2 5.36 -1.26 40.77
N ALA A 3 4.70 -2.41 40.93
CA ALA A 3 4.88 -3.56 40.02
C ALA A 3 4.26 -3.32 38.63
N GLU A 4 3.11 -2.66 38.58
CA GLU A 4 2.43 -2.22 37.34
C GLU A 4 3.32 -1.26 36.55
N GLN A 5 3.87 -0.24 37.23
CA GLN A 5 4.74 0.74 36.59
C GLN A 5 6.02 0.10 36.06
N ARG A 6 6.69 -0.76 36.85
CA ARG A 6 7.89 -1.49 36.41
C ARG A 6 7.63 -2.36 35.18
N ARG A 7 6.45 -2.98 35.10
CA ARG A 7 6.05 -3.81 33.96
C ARG A 7 5.86 -2.96 32.70
N ARG A 8 5.24 -1.78 32.82
CA ARG A 8 5.12 -0.82 31.71
C ARG A 8 6.47 -0.29 31.25
N ASP A 9 7.35 0.07 32.19
CA ASP A 9 8.69 0.54 31.88
C ASP A 9 9.51 -0.55 31.17
N ALA A 10 9.38 -1.81 31.62
CA ALA A 10 10.02 -2.96 30.98
C ALA A 10 9.47 -3.23 29.57
N LEU A 11 8.16 -3.12 29.37
CA LEU A 11 7.55 -3.24 28.04
C LEU A 11 8.04 -2.11 27.11
N ALA A 12 8.07 -0.87 27.59
CA ALA A 12 8.56 0.26 26.81
C ALA A 12 10.04 0.10 26.44
N GLU A 13 10.87 -0.49 27.29
CA GLU A 13 12.26 -0.85 26.96
C GLU A 13 12.34 -1.99 25.94
N ALA A 14 11.54 -3.03 26.09
CA ALA A 14 11.48 -4.15 25.14
C ALA A 14 11.08 -3.67 23.73
N CYS A 15 10.07 -2.81 23.63
CA CYS A 15 9.67 -2.19 22.36
C CYS A 15 10.76 -1.27 21.77
N ARG A 16 11.50 -0.54 22.62
CA ARG A 16 12.61 0.32 22.19
C ARG A 16 13.82 -0.45 21.67
N THR A 17 14.10 -1.60 22.28
CA THR A 17 15.24 -2.45 21.95
C THR A 17 14.92 -3.48 20.86
N GLY A 18 13.63 -3.62 20.52
CA GLY A 18 13.14 -4.64 19.60
C GLY A 18 13.20 -6.06 20.16
N ASP A 19 13.17 -6.21 21.48
CA ASP A 19 13.17 -7.50 22.15
C ASP A 19 11.79 -8.15 22.05
N SER A 20 11.51 -8.70 20.87
CA SER A 20 10.28 -9.43 20.52
C SER A 20 9.93 -10.52 21.54
N ARG A 21 10.93 -11.17 22.13
CA ARG A 21 10.73 -12.21 23.14
C ARG A 21 10.24 -11.61 24.45
N ALA A 22 10.89 -10.55 24.93
CA ALA A 22 10.45 -9.86 26.14
C ALA A 22 9.02 -9.29 25.99
N ILE A 23 8.66 -8.77 24.82
CA ILE A 23 7.29 -8.30 24.53
C ILE A 23 6.27 -9.43 24.69
N GLN A 24 6.57 -10.62 24.17
CA GLN A 24 5.68 -11.78 24.31
C GLN A 24 5.62 -12.30 25.75
N GLU A 25 6.76 -12.37 26.44
CA GLU A 25 6.83 -12.85 27.84
C GLU A 25 6.12 -11.91 28.82
N LEU A 26 6.10 -10.60 28.54
CA LEU A 26 5.41 -9.61 29.37
C LEU A 26 3.88 -9.67 29.26
N ALA A 27 3.34 -10.42 28.28
CA ALA A 27 1.91 -10.58 28.01
C ALA A 27 1.12 -9.27 28.19
N PRO A 28 1.50 -8.20 27.47
CA PRO A 28 0.94 -6.88 27.68
C PRO A 28 -0.55 -6.87 27.35
N THR A 29 -1.30 -6.08 28.09
CA THR A 29 -2.71 -5.85 27.78
C THR A 29 -2.85 -4.93 26.58
N ALA A 30 -3.97 -5.00 25.85
CA ALA A 30 -4.24 -4.09 24.72
C ALA A 30 -4.11 -2.60 25.11
N ALA A 31 -4.50 -2.25 26.35
CA ALA A 31 -4.36 -0.90 26.88
C ALA A 31 -2.90 -0.45 27.05
N GLU A 32 -1.98 -1.38 27.26
CA GLU A 32 -0.54 -1.10 27.39
C GLU A 32 0.14 -1.03 26.03
N LEU A 33 -0.32 -1.81 25.06
CA LEU A 33 0.11 -1.71 23.66
C LEU A 33 -0.37 -0.41 23.01
N ALA A 34 -1.56 0.05 23.37
CA ALA A 34 -2.11 1.34 22.94
C ALA A 34 -1.56 2.54 23.73
N ALA A 35 -0.71 2.31 24.74
CA ALA A 35 -0.10 3.38 25.50
C ALA A 35 0.82 4.20 24.57
N ARG A 36 0.62 5.52 24.59
CA ARG A 36 1.41 6.46 23.80
C ARG A 36 2.55 7.03 24.64
N ASP A 37 3.70 7.21 24.02
CA ASP A 37 4.84 7.90 24.62
C ASP A 37 4.65 9.43 24.62
N GLU A 38 5.66 10.16 25.08
CA GLU A 38 5.67 11.63 25.15
C GLU A 38 5.53 12.33 23.79
N HIS A 39 5.75 11.60 22.69
CA HIS A 39 5.56 12.07 21.32
C HIS A 39 4.21 11.64 20.73
N GLY A 40 3.36 10.97 21.52
CA GLY A 40 2.05 10.50 21.07
C GLY A 40 2.11 9.23 20.24
N TRP A 41 3.24 8.51 20.24
CA TRP A 41 3.43 7.29 19.47
C TRP A 41 3.22 6.05 20.31
N SER A 42 2.50 5.06 19.78
CA SER A 42 2.40 3.73 20.40
C SER A 42 3.67 2.92 20.15
N ALA A 43 3.78 1.78 20.85
CA ALA A 43 4.85 0.82 20.59
C ALA A 43 4.88 0.35 19.12
N LEU A 44 3.70 0.17 18.51
CA LEU A 44 3.57 -0.29 17.13
C LEU A 44 3.99 0.79 16.13
N ASP A 45 3.63 2.05 16.39
CA ASP A 45 4.06 3.19 15.55
C ASP A 45 5.58 3.33 15.53
N ARG A 46 6.21 3.13 16.69
CA ARG A 46 7.67 3.21 16.79
C ARG A 46 8.36 2.04 16.08
N ALA A 47 7.81 0.84 16.18
CA ALA A 47 8.30 -0.32 15.45
C ALA A 47 8.12 -0.17 13.93
N ALA A 48 7.01 0.47 13.51
CA ALA A 48 6.75 0.81 12.11
C ALA A 48 7.78 1.83 11.57
N GLY A 49 8.06 2.88 12.35
CA GLY A 49 9.03 3.92 12.00
C GLY A 49 10.50 3.49 12.09
N SER A 50 10.82 2.46 12.89
CA SER A 50 12.17 1.87 12.91
C SER A 50 12.40 0.84 11.82
N GLY A 51 11.32 0.34 11.20
CA GLY A 51 11.38 -0.68 10.17
C GLY A 51 11.78 -2.04 10.69
N ASP A 52 11.54 -2.33 11.96
CA ASP A 52 11.86 -3.62 12.58
C ASP A 52 10.71 -4.62 12.44
N PRO A 53 10.76 -5.53 11.45
CA PRO A 53 9.69 -6.50 11.21
C PRO A 53 9.48 -7.45 12.41
N ALA A 54 10.53 -7.81 13.15
CA ALA A 54 10.40 -8.76 14.25
C ALA A 54 9.58 -8.17 15.40
N THR A 55 9.82 -6.89 15.69
CA THR A 55 9.09 -6.15 16.72
C THR A 55 7.66 -5.87 16.32
N VAL A 56 7.42 -5.50 15.05
CA VAL A 56 6.06 -5.38 14.50
C VAL A 56 5.29 -6.69 14.66
N ALA A 57 5.86 -7.82 14.25
CA ALA A 57 5.22 -9.13 14.38
C ALA A 57 4.94 -9.52 15.85
N ALA A 58 5.86 -9.21 16.76
CA ALA A 58 5.68 -9.49 18.19
C ALA A 58 4.53 -8.67 18.80
N LEU A 59 4.45 -7.38 18.47
CA LEU A 59 3.39 -6.49 18.94
C LEU A 59 2.03 -6.88 18.37
N LEU A 60 1.96 -7.24 17.09
CA LEU A 60 0.74 -7.76 16.46
C LEU A 60 0.29 -9.08 17.10
N THR A 61 1.24 -9.98 17.38
CA THR A 61 0.96 -11.25 18.10
C THR A 61 0.47 -11.01 19.52
N ALA A 62 0.97 -9.96 20.17
CA ALA A 62 0.52 -9.53 21.50
C ALA A 62 -0.87 -8.85 21.48
N GLY A 63 -1.46 -8.61 20.30
CA GLY A 63 -2.78 -8.01 20.14
C GLY A 63 -2.76 -6.49 20.00
N ALA A 64 -1.65 -5.90 19.53
CA ALA A 64 -1.61 -4.48 19.19
C ALA A 64 -2.54 -4.22 17.98
N ASP A 65 -3.25 -3.10 18.02
CA ASP A 65 -4.16 -2.70 16.95
C ASP A 65 -3.38 -2.00 15.81
N PRO A 66 -3.27 -2.59 14.60
CA PRO A 66 -2.58 -1.99 13.46
C PRO A 66 -3.34 -0.83 12.80
N THR A 67 -4.61 -0.62 13.17
CA THR A 67 -5.46 0.45 12.62
C THR A 67 -5.48 1.69 13.51
N ALA A 68 -4.93 1.59 14.72
CA ALA A 68 -4.88 2.71 15.66
C ALA A 68 -4.04 3.85 15.09
N THR A 69 -4.61 5.03 14.97
CA THR A 69 -3.89 6.21 14.48
C THR A 69 -3.07 6.87 15.60
N THR A 70 -2.01 7.56 15.21
CA THR A 70 -1.22 8.45 16.08
C THR A 70 -1.94 9.77 16.35
N GLY A 71 -1.32 10.65 17.14
CA GLY A 71 -1.79 12.03 17.32
C GLY A 71 -1.84 12.85 16.02
N ASP A 72 -1.06 12.48 15.01
CA ASP A 72 -1.03 13.11 13.68
C ASP A 72 -2.00 12.46 12.68
N GLU A 73 -2.98 11.69 13.16
CA GLU A 73 -3.98 10.97 12.36
C GLU A 73 -3.39 9.94 11.39
N ARG A 74 -2.12 9.55 11.57
CA ARG A 74 -1.45 8.54 10.75
C ARG A 74 -1.53 7.16 11.34
N THR A 75 -1.75 6.16 10.50
CA THR A 75 -1.68 4.74 10.85
C THR A 75 -0.22 4.26 10.92
N PRO A 76 0.07 3.18 11.67
CA PRO A 76 1.38 2.54 11.67
C PRO A 76 1.86 2.19 10.25
N TYR A 77 0.94 1.77 9.38
CA TYR A 77 1.24 1.50 7.97
C TYR A 77 1.79 2.74 7.26
N GLU A 78 1.12 3.89 7.36
CA GLU A 78 1.57 5.14 6.74
C GLU A 78 2.92 5.60 7.28
N ILE A 79 3.19 5.35 8.57
CA ILE A 79 4.49 5.64 9.18
C ILE A 79 5.58 4.77 8.55
N ALA A 80 5.34 3.47 8.41
CA ALA A 80 6.29 2.55 7.76
C ALA A 80 6.51 2.91 6.28
N VAL A 81 5.46 3.31 5.56
CA VAL A 81 5.53 3.79 4.16
C VAL A 81 6.36 5.06 4.09
N ALA A 82 6.06 6.07 4.91
CA ALA A 82 6.77 7.35 4.94
C ALA A 82 8.26 7.19 5.32
N ALA A 83 8.58 6.19 6.13
CA ALA A 83 9.94 5.86 6.53
C ALA A 83 10.71 4.99 5.51
N GLY A 84 10.06 4.47 4.46
CA GLY A 84 10.73 3.62 3.48
C GLY A 84 10.76 2.12 3.84
N HIS A 85 10.05 1.70 4.89
CA HIS A 85 10.17 0.38 5.50
C HIS A 85 9.17 -0.62 4.94
N ARG A 86 9.45 -1.08 3.71
CA ARG A 86 8.58 -1.99 2.95
C ARG A 86 8.16 -3.26 3.71
N ALA A 87 9.08 -3.91 4.42
CA ALA A 87 8.79 -5.15 5.14
C ALA A 87 7.83 -4.94 6.33
N ALA A 88 8.00 -3.84 7.07
CA ALA A 88 7.10 -3.47 8.16
C ALA A 88 5.73 -3.05 7.61
N ALA A 89 5.70 -2.23 6.56
CA ALA A 89 4.47 -1.80 5.89
C ALA A 89 3.65 -3.00 5.37
N ALA A 90 4.31 -3.99 4.77
CA ALA A 90 3.65 -5.20 4.26
C ALA A 90 2.97 -6.03 5.37
N MET A 91 3.59 -6.13 6.55
CA MET A 91 3.00 -6.84 7.69
C MET A 91 1.85 -6.06 8.33
N LEU A 92 2.04 -4.75 8.52
CA LEU A 92 1.00 -3.89 9.07
C LEU A 92 -0.25 -3.88 8.19
N ARG A 93 -0.08 -3.82 6.86
CA ARG A 93 -1.19 -3.90 5.91
C ARG A 93 -1.95 -5.23 5.99
N GLN A 94 -1.22 -6.35 5.99
CA GLN A 94 -1.83 -7.68 6.14
C GLN A 94 -2.61 -7.81 7.45
N SER A 95 -2.05 -7.32 8.55
CA SER A 95 -2.71 -7.41 9.86
C SER A 95 -3.84 -6.40 10.03
N ALA A 96 -3.81 -5.25 9.35
CA ALA A 96 -4.87 -4.25 9.36
C ALA A 96 -6.11 -4.66 8.56
N GLY A 97 -6.10 -5.81 7.86
CA GLY A 97 -7.18 -6.19 6.96
C GLY A 97 -7.42 -5.17 5.84
N GLN A 98 -6.43 -4.28 5.60
CA GLN A 98 -6.42 -3.34 4.49
C GLN A 98 -6.01 -4.14 3.25
N GLU A 99 -6.92 -4.98 2.76
CA GLU A 99 -6.87 -5.48 1.40
C GLU A 99 -7.06 -4.27 0.48
N SER A 100 -5.95 -3.65 0.06
CA SER A 100 -5.87 -2.76 -1.11
C SER A 100 -7.08 -1.82 -1.27
N GLY A 101 -7.49 -1.12 -0.21
CA GLY A 101 -8.87 -0.63 -0.10
C GLY A 101 -9.06 0.88 -0.12
N ASN A 102 -7.99 1.66 -0.23
CA ASN A 102 -8.09 3.11 -0.42
C ASN A 102 -7.04 3.60 -1.43
N TRP A 103 -6.84 2.78 -2.46
CA TRP A 103 -5.96 3.13 -3.55
C TRP A 103 -6.69 4.13 -4.46
N THR A 104 -5.96 5.18 -4.83
CA THR A 104 -6.44 6.15 -5.82
C THR A 104 -6.63 5.38 -7.12
N PRO A 105 -7.78 5.44 -7.82
CA PRO A 105 -8.02 4.62 -9.00
C PRO A 105 -6.91 4.88 -10.02
N TYR A 106 -5.94 3.96 -10.11
CA TYR A 106 -4.91 4.01 -11.12
C TYR A 106 -5.36 3.26 -12.33
N CYS A 107 -5.11 3.96 -13.42
CA CYS A 107 -5.27 3.46 -14.73
C CYS A 107 -3.96 3.63 -15.47
N ARG A 108 -3.74 2.75 -16.43
CA ARG A 108 -2.62 2.87 -17.36
C ARG A 108 -3.15 3.04 -18.76
N ALA A 109 -2.62 4.03 -19.45
CA ALA A 109 -2.96 4.29 -20.84
C ALA A 109 -2.26 3.26 -21.74
N TYR A 110 -3.05 2.65 -22.62
CA TYR A 110 -2.58 1.76 -23.67
C TYR A 110 -3.09 2.24 -25.02
N PRO A 111 -2.33 2.00 -26.12
CA PRO A 111 -2.86 2.19 -27.45
C PRO A 111 -4.06 1.27 -27.68
N VAL A 112 -5.14 1.79 -28.25
CA VAL A 112 -6.31 0.98 -28.62
C VAL A 112 -5.92 -0.22 -29.51
N GLY A 113 -4.88 -0.06 -30.34
CA GLY A 113 -4.38 -1.13 -31.21
C GLY A 113 -3.88 -2.35 -30.44
N THR A 114 -3.28 -2.14 -29.26
CA THR A 114 -2.79 -3.23 -28.41
C THR A 114 -3.93 -3.95 -27.72
N VAL A 115 -4.93 -3.20 -27.25
CA VAL A 115 -6.11 -3.76 -26.58
C VAL A 115 -7.04 -4.49 -27.57
N ARG A 116 -7.11 -4.02 -28.82
CA ARG A 116 -7.82 -4.70 -29.94
C ARG A 116 -7.26 -6.09 -30.27
N ALA A 117 -6.04 -6.42 -29.85
CA ALA A 117 -5.51 -7.77 -30.03
C ALA A 117 -6.22 -8.81 -29.14
N TYR A 118 -6.99 -8.36 -28.14
CA TYR A 118 -7.82 -9.24 -27.33
C TYR A 118 -9.02 -9.79 -28.14
N PRO A 119 -9.18 -11.12 -28.27
CA PRO A 119 -10.24 -11.71 -29.08
C PRO A 119 -11.66 -11.45 -28.57
N GLY A 120 -11.82 -11.09 -27.29
CA GLY A 120 -13.12 -10.75 -26.68
C GLY A 120 -13.43 -9.25 -26.67
N TRP A 121 -12.70 -8.42 -27.42
CA TRP A 121 -12.91 -6.98 -27.43
C TRP A 121 -14.29 -6.60 -28.02
N PRO A 122 -15.13 -5.83 -27.31
CA PRO A 122 -16.48 -5.54 -27.76
C PRO A 122 -16.48 -4.58 -28.95
N ARG A 123 -17.24 -4.93 -30.00
CA ARG A 123 -17.40 -4.08 -31.19
C ARG A 123 -18.01 -2.71 -30.89
N GLU A 124 -18.77 -2.59 -29.79
CA GLU A 124 -19.35 -1.32 -29.36
C GLU A 124 -18.29 -0.32 -28.90
N ALA A 125 -17.22 -0.81 -28.25
CA ALA A 125 -16.08 0.00 -27.88
C ALA A 125 -15.37 0.60 -29.11
N GLU A 126 -15.35 -0.11 -30.24
CA GLU A 126 -14.69 0.36 -31.47
C GLU A 126 -15.28 1.67 -32.04
N ARG A 127 -16.56 1.95 -31.77
CA ARG A 127 -17.26 3.15 -32.24
C ARG A 127 -17.03 4.36 -31.33
N SER A 128 -16.73 4.12 -30.06
CA SER A 128 -16.54 5.18 -29.07
C SER A 128 -15.11 5.72 -29.01
N VAL A 129 -14.13 4.99 -29.57
CA VAL A 129 -12.73 5.45 -29.64
C VAL A 129 -12.43 6.28 -30.91
N ASP A 130 -13.41 6.45 -31.79
CA ASP A 130 -13.31 7.26 -33.00
C ASP A 130 -13.89 8.66 -32.73
N ASP A 131 -13.04 9.58 -32.28
CA ASP A 131 -13.37 11.01 -32.12
C ASP A 131 -13.43 11.74 -33.49
N GLY A 132 -13.25 11.03 -34.60
CA GLY A 132 -13.08 11.65 -35.93
C GLY A 132 -11.77 12.43 -36.08
N SER A 133 -10.85 12.31 -35.11
CA SER A 133 -9.53 12.92 -35.13
C SER A 133 -8.55 12.09 -36.00
N PRO A 134 -7.81 12.71 -36.93
CA PRO A 134 -6.93 12.02 -37.90
C PRO A 134 -5.60 11.52 -37.31
N GLU A 135 -5.39 11.64 -36.00
CA GLU A 135 -4.14 11.26 -35.34
C GLU A 135 -4.18 9.76 -34.95
N PRO A 136 -3.17 8.95 -35.31
CA PRO A 136 -3.09 7.54 -34.95
C PRO A 136 -2.70 7.41 -33.47
N GLY A 137 -3.65 7.57 -32.55
CA GLY A 137 -3.31 7.65 -31.13
C GLY A 137 -4.45 7.53 -30.15
N ALA A 138 -5.56 6.87 -30.51
CA ALA A 138 -6.64 6.65 -29.55
C ALA A 138 -6.13 5.77 -28.39
N LEU A 139 -5.98 6.38 -27.21
CA LEU A 139 -5.57 5.71 -25.99
C LEU A 139 -6.81 5.22 -25.24
N VAL A 140 -6.65 4.09 -24.59
CA VAL A 140 -7.63 3.54 -23.65
C VAL A 140 -6.98 3.36 -22.30
N TYR A 141 -7.74 3.54 -21.23
CA TYR A 141 -7.24 3.46 -19.86
C TYR A 141 -7.74 2.16 -19.25
N VAL A 142 -6.80 1.28 -18.89
CA VAL A 142 -7.10 0.05 -18.14
C VAL A 142 -6.94 0.37 -16.67
N HIS A 143 -8.02 0.23 -15.89
CA HIS A 143 -8.08 0.46 -14.45
C HIS A 143 -7.67 -0.79 -13.65
N ASP A 144 -7.45 -0.65 -12.35
CA ASP A 144 -7.14 -1.77 -11.45
C ASP A 144 -8.23 -2.82 -11.34
N ASP A 145 -9.48 -2.39 -11.54
CA ASP A 145 -10.61 -3.29 -11.66
C ASP A 145 -10.67 -3.97 -13.04
N PHE A 146 -9.61 -3.90 -13.85
CA PHE A 146 -9.53 -4.38 -15.22
C PHE A 146 -10.62 -3.81 -16.15
N THR A 147 -11.34 -2.76 -15.73
CA THR A 147 -12.24 -2.06 -16.64
C THR A 147 -11.43 -1.22 -17.60
N VAL A 148 -11.98 -1.03 -18.80
CA VAL A 148 -11.37 -0.19 -19.83
C VAL A 148 -12.28 0.96 -20.13
N THR A 149 -11.76 2.18 -20.04
CA THR A 149 -12.47 3.42 -20.34
C THR A 149 -11.69 4.22 -21.39
N SER A 150 -12.37 5.15 -22.06
CA SER A 150 -11.68 6.15 -22.90
C SER A 150 -11.18 7.36 -22.10
N SER A 151 -11.57 7.46 -20.82
CA SER A 151 -11.22 8.54 -19.89
C SER A 151 -10.41 8.01 -18.69
N ILE A 152 -9.57 8.85 -18.08
CA ILE A 152 -8.80 8.48 -16.86
C ILE A 152 -9.69 8.24 -15.64
N TRP A 153 -10.97 8.64 -15.70
CA TRP A 153 -11.92 8.51 -14.61
C TRP A 153 -12.65 7.17 -14.68
N PRO A 154 -12.70 6.40 -13.57
CA PRO A 154 -13.43 5.14 -13.53
C PRO A 154 -14.93 5.37 -13.72
N GLY A 155 -15.57 4.54 -14.52
CA GLY A 155 -17.02 4.59 -14.78
C GLY A 155 -17.48 5.60 -15.84
N GLU A 156 -16.58 6.42 -16.38
CA GLU A 156 -16.86 7.32 -17.50
C GLU A 156 -16.44 6.67 -18.83
N ASP A 157 -17.31 6.72 -19.84
CA ASP A 157 -17.06 6.17 -21.19
C ASP A 157 -16.46 4.75 -21.17
N VAL A 158 -17.08 3.86 -20.39
CA VAL A 158 -16.64 2.47 -20.21
C VAL A 158 -16.77 1.71 -21.54
N LEU A 159 -15.63 1.24 -22.03
CA LEU A 159 -15.48 0.44 -23.25
C LEU A 159 -15.60 -1.05 -22.94
N LEU A 160 -15.04 -1.49 -21.80
CA LEU A 160 -15.13 -2.88 -21.35
C LEU A 160 -15.31 -2.89 -19.82
N ALA A 161 -16.47 -3.36 -19.37
CA ALA A 161 -16.77 -3.53 -17.94
C ALA A 161 -16.60 -5.00 -17.48
N GLU A 162 -16.45 -5.94 -18.41
CA GLU A 162 -16.52 -7.37 -18.11
C GLU A 162 -15.16 -7.93 -17.71
N ARG A 163 -15.10 -8.50 -16.51
CA ARG A 163 -13.92 -9.21 -16.00
C ARG A 163 -14.01 -10.68 -16.38
N THR A 164 -13.25 -11.06 -17.39
CA THR A 164 -13.07 -12.46 -17.77
C THR A 164 -11.66 -12.91 -17.39
N PRO A 165 -11.46 -14.15 -16.90
CA PRO A 165 -10.12 -14.67 -16.59
C PRO A 165 -9.15 -14.58 -17.78
N GLU A 166 -9.67 -14.71 -19.00
CA GLU A 166 -8.93 -14.56 -20.24
C GLU A 166 -8.44 -13.12 -20.46
N TRP A 167 -9.29 -12.13 -20.13
CA TRP A 167 -8.95 -10.71 -20.20
C TRP A 167 -7.91 -10.32 -19.13
N GLU A 168 -8.09 -10.77 -17.89
CA GLU A 168 -7.13 -10.53 -16.81
C GLU A 168 -5.74 -11.08 -17.18
N ARG A 169 -5.70 -12.30 -17.73
CA ARG A 169 -4.46 -12.90 -18.20
C ARG A 169 -3.84 -12.12 -19.36
N PHE A 170 -4.63 -11.67 -20.33
CA PHE A 170 -4.15 -10.85 -21.43
C PHE A 170 -3.57 -9.52 -20.93
N CYS A 171 -4.23 -8.87 -19.97
CA CYS A 171 -3.72 -7.66 -19.33
C CYS A 171 -2.36 -7.89 -18.67
N CYS A 172 -2.23 -8.94 -17.86
CA CYS A 172 -0.99 -9.21 -17.12
C CYS A 172 0.14 -9.73 -18.02
N GLU A 173 -0.15 -10.67 -18.93
CA GLU A 173 0.87 -11.37 -19.74
C GLU A 173 1.25 -10.59 -21.01
N GLU A 174 0.27 -10.04 -21.74
CA GLU A 174 0.52 -9.40 -23.04
C GLU A 174 0.65 -7.87 -22.93
N LEU A 175 -0.19 -7.22 -22.13
CA LEU A 175 -0.10 -5.76 -21.92
C LEU A 175 0.96 -5.39 -20.86
N GLY A 176 1.39 -6.34 -20.03
CA GLY A 176 2.25 -6.07 -18.88
C GLY A 176 1.58 -5.14 -17.86
N PHE A 177 0.25 -5.13 -17.83
CA PHE A 177 -0.52 -4.38 -16.85
C PHE A 177 -0.34 -5.03 -15.49
N SER A 178 0.27 -4.29 -14.58
CA SER A 178 0.31 -4.61 -13.16
C SER A 178 -0.06 -3.34 -12.44
N VAL A 179 -1.00 -3.46 -11.52
CA VAL A 179 -1.26 -2.44 -10.52
C VAL A 179 -0.01 -2.37 -9.62
N PRO A 180 0.73 -1.26 -9.59
CA PRO A 180 1.83 -1.13 -8.65
C PRO A 180 1.22 -1.12 -7.26
N ASP A 181 1.71 -2.03 -6.43
CA ASP A 181 1.32 -2.05 -5.04
C ASP A 181 1.81 -0.76 -4.37
N ASP A 182 1.09 -0.17 -3.42
CA ASP A 182 1.58 1.01 -2.69
C ASP A 182 2.97 0.75 -2.06
N LEU A 183 3.29 -0.51 -1.75
CA LEU A 183 4.60 -0.93 -1.29
C LEU A 183 5.70 -0.77 -2.37
N ASP A 184 5.37 -0.83 -3.66
CA ASP A 184 6.29 -0.62 -4.81
C ASP A 184 6.67 0.85 -4.99
N LEU A 185 5.83 1.77 -4.50
CA LEU A 185 6.12 3.20 -4.49
C LEU A 185 7.00 3.63 -3.31
N ILE A 186 7.16 2.75 -2.30
CA ILE A 186 8.10 2.96 -1.20
C ILE A 186 9.52 2.89 -1.77
N PRO A 187 10.29 4.01 -1.75
CA PRO A 187 11.65 3.99 -2.27
C PRO A 187 12.48 2.99 -1.48
N SER A 188 12.99 1.97 -2.18
CA SER A 188 13.94 1.05 -1.57
C SER A 188 15.17 1.86 -1.16
N ALA A 189 15.54 1.82 0.13
CA ALA A 189 16.68 2.55 0.70
C ALA A 189 18.07 2.15 0.12
N SER A 190 18.12 1.51 -1.04
CA SER A 190 19.33 1.06 -1.74
C SER A 190 19.75 1.95 -2.92
N GLU A 191 19.07 3.05 -3.22
CA GLU A 191 19.64 4.07 -4.09
C GLU A 191 20.17 5.24 -3.25
N PRO A 192 21.50 5.39 -3.09
CA PRO A 192 22.04 6.64 -2.58
C PRO A 192 21.64 7.71 -3.58
N THR A 193 20.71 8.56 -3.17
CA THR A 193 20.31 9.73 -3.94
C THR A 193 21.51 10.65 -3.96
N ASP A 194 22.35 10.53 -5.01
CA ASP A 194 23.37 11.52 -5.36
C ASP A 194 22.62 12.77 -5.83
N VAL A 195 22.00 13.47 -4.88
CA VAL A 195 21.52 14.83 -5.09
C VAL A 195 22.77 15.70 -5.08
N ARG A 196 23.44 15.76 -6.23
CA ARG A 196 24.24 16.92 -6.59
C ARG A 196 23.30 18.12 -6.58
N VAL A 197 23.26 18.79 -5.43
CA VAL A 197 22.72 20.14 -5.30
C VAL A 197 23.54 21.05 -6.21
N ASN A 198 23.04 21.27 -7.42
CA ASN A 198 23.58 22.25 -8.34
C ASN A 198 23.16 23.63 -7.82
N HIS A 199 24.02 24.28 -7.03
CA HIS A 199 23.90 25.70 -6.74
C HIS A 199 24.62 26.45 -7.87
N GLY A 200 23.82 27.00 -8.79
CA GLY A 200 24.25 28.01 -9.77
C GLY A 200 23.88 29.39 -9.30
#